data_AF-A0A6N8NJS3-F1
#
_entry.id   AF-A0A6N8NJS3-F1
#
_cell.length_a   1.000
_cell.length_b   1.000
_cell.length_c   1.000
_cell.angle_alpha   90.00
_cell.angle_beta   90.00
_cell.angle_gamma   90.00
#
_symmetry.space_group_name_H-M   'P 1'
#
loop_
_entity.id
_entity.type
_entity.pdbx_description
1 polymer ?
#
loop_
_entity_poly.entity_id
_entity_poly.type
_entity_poly.pdbx_seq_one_letter_code
_entity_poly.pdbx_strand_id
1 'polypeptide(L)'
;MFGLDAYHLARIQFAFTVSFHIIFPAITIGLASYLAVLEGLWLKSKNPVWRSLYHFWSKIFAVNFGMGVVSGLVMAYQFGTNWSGFSEFAGSITGPLLTYEVLTAFFLEAGFLGVMLFGWNKVGPGLHFFSTCMVALGTLISTFWILASNSWMQTPQGFEIVNGQVVPVDWFAVIFNPSFPYRLLHMSVAAFLSSALFVGASAAWHLLRGNTTPAIRTMFSMALWMTLIVAPVQALIGDMHGLNTLKHQPAKIAAIEGHWENPPGEPTPLLLFGWPDMEQERTRYGLAIPALGSLILTHSLDKQVPALKEFAKEDRPHSTIVFWSF
;
A
#
# COMPACT_ATOMS: atom_id res chain seq x y z
N MET A 1 -30.05 5.49 18.29
CA MET A 1 -29.59 4.43 17.38
C MET A 1 -28.08 4.32 17.51
N PHE A 2 -27.56 3.19 17.99
CA PHE A 2 -26.14 2.79 18.13
C PHE A 2 -25.11 3.71 18.84
N GLY A 3 -25.44 4.93 19.25
CA GLY A 3 -24.48 5.83 19.91
C GLY A 3 -23.36 6.33 18.99
N LEU A 4 -23.49 6.14 17.67
CA LEU A 4 -22.55 6.62 16.67
C LEU A 4 -22.94 8.04 16.25
N ASP A 5 -22.00 8.97 16.36
CA ASP A 5 -22.15 10.33 15.84
C ASP A 5 -21.65 10.43 14.37
N ALA A 6 -21.72 11.63 13.81
CA ALA A 6 -21.27 11.91 12.45
C ALA A 6 -19.77 11.61 12.23
N TYR A 7 -18.93 11.82 13.25
CA TYR A 7 -17.50 11.55 13.18
C TYR A 7 -17.23 10.05 13.06
N HIS A 8 -17.91 9.22 13.86
CA HIS A 8 -17.79 7.77 13.76
C HIS A 8 -18.28 7.24 12.40
N LEU A 9 -19.42 7.75 11.91
CA LEU A 9 -19.96 7.37 10.60
C LEU A 9 -19.02 7.77 9.46
N ALA A 10 -18.40 8.95 9.52
CA ALA A 10 -17.40 9.40 8.54
C ALA A 10 -16.19 8.46 8.51
N ARG A 11 -15.70 8.00 9.67
CA ARG A 11 -14.60 7.02 9.75
C ARG A 11 -14.97 5.67 9.15
N ILE A 12 -16.16 5.15 9.47
CA ILE A 12 -16.64 3.87 8.92
C ILE A 12 -16.78 3.96 7.40
N GLN A 13 -17.39 5.05 6.90
CA GLN A 13 -17.56 5.26 5.47
C GLN A 13 -16.21 5.37 4.75
N PHE A 14 -15.29 6.17 5.27
CA PHE A 14 -13.95 6.33 4.68
C PHE A 14 -13.17 5.02 4.71
N ALA A 15 -13.24 4.27 5.82
CA ALA A 15 -12.62 2.95 5.95
C ALA A 15 -13.15 1.95 4.90
N PHE A 16 -14.46 1.92 4.67
CA PHE A 16 -15.04 1.10 3.60
C PHE A 16 -14.53 1.52 2.22
N THR A 17 -14.59 2.83 1.92
CA THR A 17 -14.18 3.35 0.61
C THR A 17 -12.70 3.10 0.32
N VAL A 18 -11.80 3.36 1.27
CA VAL A 18 -10.36 3.12 1.07
C VAL A 18 -10.01 1.64 1.00
N SER A 19 -10.66 0.80 1.80
CA SER A 19 -10.43 -0.65 1.77
C SER A 19 -10.94 -1.29 0.47
N PHE A 20 -12.06 -0.80 -0.07
CA PHE A 20 -12.54 -1.24 -1.37
C PHE A 20 -11.64 -0.71 -2.49
N HIS A 21 -11.28 0.57 -2.43
CA HIS A 21 -10.45 1.21 -3.45
C HIS A 21 -9.12 0.49 -3.59
N ILE A 22 -8.38 0.23 -2.50
CA ILE A 22 -6.99 -0.27 -2.55
C ILE A 22 -6.83 -1.62 -3.27
N ILE A 23 -7.88 -2.44 -3.34
CA ILE A 23 -7.88 -3.71 -4.09
C ILE A 23 -7.52 -3.47 -5.56
N PHE A 24 -8.04 -2.39 -6.15
CA PHE A 24 -7.85 -2.09 -7.57
C PHE A 24 -6.43 -1.58 -7.89
N PRO A 25 -5.92 -0.46 -7.32
CA PRO A 25 -4.59 0.05 -7.62
C PRO A 25 -3.49 -0.94 -7.22
N ALA A 26 -3.63 -1.68 -6.11
CA ALA A 26 -2.63 -2.68 -5.72
C ALA A 26 -2.43 -3.76 -6.81
N ILE A 27 -3.49 -4.12 -7.53
CA ILE A 27 -3.42 -5.07 -8.64
C ILE A 27 -3.02 -4.37 -9.95
N THR A 28 -3.49 -3.16 -10.24
CA THR A 28 -3.13 -2.47 -11.51
C THR A 28 -1.66 -2.07 -11.57
N ILE A 29 -1.05 -1.66 -10.45
CA ILE A 29 0.38 -1.28 -10.40
C ILE A 29 1.25 -2.45 -10.90
N GLY A 30 1.05 -3.65 -10.34
CA GLY A 30 1.82 -4.82 -10.76
C GLY A 30 1.40 -5.36 -12.12
N LEU A 31 0.10 -5.38 -12.45
CA LEU A 31 -0.37 -5.84 -13.77
C LEU A 31 0.10 -4.95 -14.92
N ALA A 32 0.17 -3.63 -14.75
CA ALA A 32 0.68 -2.74 -15.79
C ALA A 32 2.13 -3.07 -16.14
N SER A 33 2.98 -3.24 -15.11
CA SER A 33 4.37 -3.67 -15.28
C SER A 33 4.47 -5.07 -15.87
N TYR A 34 3.61 -6.00 -15.45
CA TYR A 34 3.55 -7.36 -16.01
C TYR A 34 3.19 -7.34 -17.50
N LEU A 35 2.22 -6.52 -17.91
CA LEU A 35 1.86 -6.35 -19.32
C LEU A 35 3.02 -5.77 -20.14
N ALA A 36 3.75 -4.79 -19.60
CA ALA A 36 4.97 -4.28 -20.23
C ALA A 36 6.02 -5.39 -20.42
N VAL A 37 6.25 -6.22 -19.40
CA VAL A 37 7.19 -7.36 -19.50
C VAL A 37 6.74 -8.37 -20.57
N LEU A 38 5.47 -8.76 -20.56
CA LEU A 38 4.92 -9.70 -21.55
C LEU A 38 5.07 -9.17 -22.97
N GLU A 39 4.75 -7.90 -23.19
CA GLU A 39 4.87 -7.29 -24.50
C GLU A 39 6.34 -7.17 -24.94
N GLY A 40 7.25 -6.76 -24.04
CA GLY A 40 8.68 -6.70 -24.33
C GLY A 40 9.26 -8.07 -24.67
N LEU A 41 8.89 -9.12 -23.94
CA LEU A 41 9.27 -10.50 -24.22
C LEU A 41 8.70 -10.99 -25.55
N TRP A 42 7.46 -10.62 -25.89
CA TRP A 42 6.89 -10.90 -27.20
C TRP A 42 7.66 -10.17 -28.31
N LEU A 43 7.98 -8.89 -28.14
CA LEU A 43 8.72 -8.13 -29.15
C LEU A 43 10.10 -8.74 -29.43
N LYS A 44 10.78 -9.20 -28.38
CA LYS A 44 12.11 -9.83 -28.46
C LYS A 44 12.06 -11.24 -29.06
N SER A 45 11.15 -12.09 -28.61
CA SER A 45 11.15 -13.52 -28.96
C SER A 45 10.17 -13.91 -30.06
N LYS A 46 9.17 -13.07 -30.34
CA LYS A 46 8.00 -13.36 -31.19
C LYS A 46 7.20 -14.60 -30.77
N ASN A 47 7.44 -15.14 -29.57
CA ASN A 47 6.73 -16.30 -29.07
C ASN A 47 5.25 -15.95 -28.81
N PRO A 48 4.28 -16.65 -29.42
CA PRO A 48 2.86 -16.33 -29.30
C PRO A 48 2.32 -16.47 -27.87
N VAL A 49 2.99 -17.23 -27.00
CA VAL A 49 2.60 -17.39 -25.59
C VAL A 49 2.52 -16.04 -24.86
N TRP A 50 3.53 -15.19 -25.06
CA TRP A 50 3.59 -13.86 -24.43
C TRP A 50 2.44 -12.96 -24.89
N ARG A 51 2.13 -12.99 -26.19
CA ARG A 51 1.01 -12.24 -26.78
C ARG A 51 -0.34 -12.73 -26.26
N SER A 52 -0.53 -14.05 -26.16
CA SER A 52 -1.76 -14.63 -25.60
C SER A 52 -1.97 -14.22 -24.15
N LEU A 53 -0.90 -14.25 -23.34
CA LEU A 53 -0.94 -13.77 -21.96
C LEU A 53 -1.24 -12.27 -21.88
N TYR A 54 -0.61 -11.46 -22.73
CA TYR A 54 -0.86 -10.02 -22.78
C TYR A 54 -2.35 -9.73 -23.01
N HIS A 55 -2.96 -10.33 -24.03
CA HIS A 55 -4.37 -10.10 -24.34
C HIS A 55 -5.35 -10.66 -23.30
N PHE A 56 -4.95 -11.72 -22.57
CA PHE A 56 -5.74 -12.23 -21.46
C PHE A 56 -5.74 -11.22 -20.30
N TRP A 57 -4.55 -10.79 -19.87
CA TRP A 57 -4.39 -9.92 -18.72
C TRP A 57 -4.77 -8.46 -19.00
N SER A 58 -4.69 -7.98 -20.25
CA SER A 58 -5.08 -6.60 -20.59
C SER A 58 -6.57 -6.34 -20.37
N LYS A 59 -7.43 -7.34 -20.56
CA LYS A 59 -8.87 -7.24 -20.27
C LYS A 59 -9.14 -7.11 -18.78
N ILE A 60 -8.47 -7.94 -17.97
CA ILE A 60 -8.60 -7.93 -16.51
C ILE A 60 -8.07 -6.60 -15.97
N PHE A 61 -6.91 -6.17 -16.47
CA PHE A 61 -6.33 -4.87 -16.16
C PHE A 61 -7.30 -3.73 -16.46
N ALA A 62 -7.95 -3.72 -17.64
CA ALA A 62 -8.88 -2.65 -18.01
C ALA A 62 -10.09 -2.54 -17.05
N VAL A 63 -10.67 -3.68 -16.63
CA VAL A 63 -11.77 -3.70 -15.65
C VAL A 63 -11.30 -3.18 -14.30
N ASN A 64 -10.16 -3.68 -13.83
CA ASN A 64 -9.60 -3.31 -12.54
C ASN A 64 -9.21 -1.83 -12.51
N PHE A 65 -8.64 -1.31 -13.59
CA PHE A 65 -8.32 0.10 -13.79
C PHE A 65 -9.57 0.97 -13.75
N GLY A 66 -10.61 0.62 -14.50
CA GLY A 66 -11.87 1.36 -14.50
C GLY A 66 -12.50 1.44 -13.10
N MET A 67 -12.51 0.33 -12.36
CA MET A 67 -12.99 0.32 -10.98
C MET A 67 -12.10 1.13 -10.02
N GLY A 68 -10.79 1.12 -10.23
CA GLY A 68 -9.84 1.98 -9.52
C GLY A 68 -10.17 3.46 -9.70
N VAL A 69 -10.38 3.92 -10.95
CA VAL A 69 -10.75 5.31 -11.24
C VAL A 69 -12.06 5.72 -10.55
N VAL A 70 -13.11 4.89 -10.67
CA VAL A 70 -14.42 5.19 -10.07
C VAL A 70 -14.33 5.27 -8.54
N SER A 71 -13.70 4.29 -7.91
CA SER A 71 -13.56 4.27 -6.45
C SER A 71 -12.62 5.37 -5.92
N GLY A 72 -11.57 5.71 -6.67
CA GLY A 72 -10.65 6.79 -6.32
C GLY A 72 -11.31 8.17 -6.39
N LEU A 73 -12.17 8.39 -7.39
CA LEU A 73 -12.96 9.62 -7.48
C LEU A 73 -13.84 9.81 -6.25
N VAL A 74 -14.53 8.75 -5.81
CA VAL A 74 -15.38 8.80 -4.60
C VAL A 74 -14.54 9.13 -3.36
N MET A 75 -13.36 8.52 -3.21
CA MET A 75 -12.46 8.81 -2.09
C MET A 75 -11.97 10.27 -2.09
N ALA A 76 -11.59 10.80 -3.25
CA ALA A 76 -11.11 12.18 -3.35
C ALA A 76 -12.16 13.18 -2.86
N TYR A 77 -13.42 12.99 -3.23
CA TYR A 77 -14.51 13.86 -2.75
C TYR A 77 -14.78 13.71 -1.25
N GLN A 78 -14.56 12.54 -0.65
CA GLN A 78 -14.77 12.34 0.79
C GLN A 78 -13.86 13.22 1.66
N PHE A 79 -12.66 13.59 1.19
CA PHE A 79 -11.82 14.55 1.91
C PHE A 79 -12.53 15.90 2.07
N GLY A 80 -13.21 16.38 1.04
CA GLY A 80 -13.95 17.64 1.09
C GLY A 80 -15.29 17.53 1.82
N THR A 81 -16.06 16.48 1.58
CA THR A 81 -17.43 16.37 2.12
C THR A 81 -17.46 15.95 3.58
N ASN A 82 -16.61 15.01 3.99
CA ASN A 82 -16.66 14.39 5.32
C ASN A 82 -15.53 14.88 6.24
N TRP A 83 -14.46 15.42 5.67
CA TRP A 83 -13.27 15.87 6.38
C TRP A 83 -12.94 17.34 6.06
N SER A 84 -13.96 18.20 6.03
CA SER A 84 -13.82 19.61 5.67
C SER A 84 -12.83 20.36 6.57
N GLY A 85 -12.83 20.11 7.88
CA GLY A 85 -11.86 20.71 8.81
C GLY A 85 -10.41 20.28 8.52
N PHE A 86 -10.19 19.03 8.10
CA PHE A 86 -8.87 18.58 7.64
C PHE A 86 -8.48 19.26 6.32
N SER A 87 -9.43 19.39 5.39
CA SER A 87 -9.21 20.08 4.11
C SER A 87 -8.89 21.56 4.29
N GLU A 88 -9.54 22.24 5.25
CA GLU A 88 -9.24 23.63 5.59
C GLU A 88 -7.88 23.76 6.31
N PHE A 89 -7.57 22.84 7.22
CA PHE A 89 -6.34 22.87 8.00
C PHE A 89 -5.10 22.52 7.16
N ALA A 90 -5.13 21.43 6.39
CA ALA A 90 -3.97 20.83 5.72
C ALA A 90 -4.02 20.89 4.18
N GLY A 91 -5.09 21.43 3.59
CA GLY A 91 -5.32 21.41 2.14
C GLY A 91 -4.25 22.13 1.32
N SER A 92 -3.55 23.10 1.89
CA SER A 92 -2.40 23.78 1.24
C SER A 92 -1.23 22.86 0.93
N ILE A 93 -1.11 21.72 1.63
CA ILE A 93 -0.09 20.69 1.40
C ILE A 93 -0.70 19.49 0.67
N THR A 94 -1.78 18.94 1.20
CA THR A 94 -2.36 17.69 0.67
C THR A 94 -3.01 17.90 -0.69
N GLY A 95 -3.64 19.07 -0.90
CA GLY A 95 -4.29 19.44 -2.16
C GLY A 95 -3.31 19.43 -3.35
N PRO A 96 -2.18 20.17 -3.29
CA PRO A 96 -1.17 20.12 -4.35
C PRO A 96 -0.60 18.72 -4.59
N LEU A 97 -0.29 17.93 -3.54
CA LEU A 97 0.23 16.57 -3.71
C LEU A 97 -0.74 15.66 -4.47
N LEU A 98 -2.03 15.69 -4.11
CA LEU A 98 -3.09 14.96 -4.81
C LEU A 98 -3.35 15.52 -6.22
N THR A 99 -3.19 16.83 -6.41
CA THR A 99 -3.32 17.44 -7.75
C THR A 99 -2.19 17.00 -8.68
N TYR A 100 -0.95 16.92 -8.18
CA TYR A 100 0.19 16.40 -8.94
C TYR A 100 0.00 14.94 -9.34
N GLU A 101 -0.60 14.12 -8.48
CA GLU A 101 -1.00 12.76 -8.83
C GLU A 101 -1.86 12.77 -10.11
N VAL A 102 -2.92 13.57 -10.13
CA VAL A 102 -3.80 13.66 -11.30
C VAL A 102 -3.03 14.18 -12.52
N LEU A 103 -2.33 15.30 -12.38
CA LEU A 103 -1.67 15.98 -13.50
C LEU A 103 -0.53 15.17 -14.14
N THR A 104 0.20 14.40 -13.34
CA THR A 104 1.39 13.69 -13.83
C THR A 104 1.16 12.20 -14.08
N ALA A 105 0.40 11.52 -13.22
CA ALA A 105 0.13 10.10 -13.36
C ALA A 105 -1.14 9.84 -14.15
N PHE A 106 -2.28 10.37 -13.72
CA PHE A 106 -3.57 10.03 -14.35
C PHE A 106 -3.64 10.53 -15.80
N PHE A 107 -3.11 11.71 -16.10
CA PHE A 107 -3.03 12.18 -17.49
C PHE A 107 -2.11 11.30 -18.34
N LEU A 108 -0.98 10.83 -17.79
CA LEU A 108 -0.08 9.92 -18.49
C LEU A 108 -0.77 8.58 -18.76
N GLU A 109 -1.40 8.00 -17.75
CA GLU A 109 -2.17 6.77 -17.87
C GLU A 109 -3.32 6.93 -18.87
N ALA A 110 -4.21 7.90 -18.68
CA ALA A 110 -5.37 8.12 -19.55
C ALA A 110 -4.98 8.40 -21.01
N GLY A 111 -3.88 9.13 -21.22
CA GLY A 111 -3.37 9.44 -22.56
C GLY A 111 -2.89 8.20 -23.32
N PHE A 112 -2.21 7.27 -22.65
CA PHE A 112 -1.62 6.08 -23.28
C PHE A 112 -2.48 4.81 -23.16
N LEU A 113 -3.41 4.76 -22.20
CA LEU A 113 -4.28 3.60 -21.96
C LEU A 113 -5.13 3.25 -23.18
N GLY A 114 -5.68 4.26 -23.87
CA GLY A 114 -6.47 4.02 -25.08
C GLY A 114 -5.65 3.32 -26.18
N VAL A 115 -4.38 3.69 -26.32
CA VAL A 115 -3.45 3.05 -27.27
C VAL A 115 -3.09 1.64 -26.80
N MET A 116 -2.80 1.46 -25.51
CA MET A 116 -2.47 0.15 -24.93
C MET A 116 -3.62 -0.88 -25.06
N LEU A 117 -4.88 -0.44 -24.92
CA LEU A 117 -6.04 -1.34 -24.96
C LEU A 117 -6.55 -1.59 -26.38
N PHE A 118 -6.54 -0.58 -27.24
CA PHE A 118 -7.21 -0.63 -28.55
C PHE A 118 -6.25 -0.46 -29.74
N GLY A 119 -4.98 -0.16 -29.49
CA GLY A 119 -3.99 0.19 -30.49
C GLY A 119 -3.27 -0.99 -31.14
N TRP A 120 -3.43 -2.23 -30.65
CA TRP A 120 -2.63 -3.39 -31.08
C TRP A 120 -2.55 -3.58 -32.61
N ASN A 121 -3.67 -3.34 -33.33
CA ASN A 121 -3.75 -3.43 -34.80
C ASN A 121 -3.88 -2.05 -35.48
N LYS A 122 -3.75 -0.95 -34.73
CA LYS A 122 -3.94 0.44 -35.23
C LYS A 122 -2.66 1.25 -35.22
N VAL A 123 -1.70 0.92 -34.35
CA VAL A 123 -0.39 1.58 -34.25
C VAL A 123 0.75 0.59 -34.45
N GLY A 124 1.95 1.10 -34.72
CA GLY A 124 3.13 0.27 -34.83
C GLY A 124 3.50 -0.41 -33.49
N PRO A 125 4.14 -1.59 -33.51
CA PRO A 125 4.50 -2.35 -32.30
C PRO A 125 5.34 -1.55 -31.30
N GLY A 126 6.23 -0.67 -31.78
CA GLY A 126 7.05 0.19 -30.91
C GLY A 126 6.23 1.25 -30.17
N LEU A 127 5.24 1.87 -30.85
CA LEU A 127 4.37 2.86 -30.22
C LEU A 127 3.41 2.21 -29.22
N HIS A 128 2.90 1.02 -29.55
CA HIS A 128 2.08 0.25 -28.63
C HIS A 128 2.87 -0.09 -27.36
N PHE A 129 4.08 -0.64 -27.50
CA PHE A 129 4.93 -0.98 -26.36
C PHE A 129 5.32 0.25 -25.53
N PHE A 130 5.65 1.36 -26.19
CA PHE A 130 5.90 2.63 -25.49
C PHE A 130 4.68 3.04 -24.66
N SER A 131 3.47 2.91 -25.20
CA SER A 131 2.23 3.23 -24.50
C SER A 131 2.02 2.32 -23.29
N THR A 132 2.26 1.01 -23.43
CA THR A 132 2.23 0.05 -22.32
C THR A 132 3.23 0.41 -21.22
N CYS A 133 4.45 0.83 -21.58
CA CYS A 133 5.44 1.30 -20.63
C CYS A 133 5.03 2.62 -19.94
N MET A 134 4.42 3.56 -20.66
CA MET A 134 3.95 4.81 -20.07
C MET A 134 2.80 4.59 -19.09
N VAL A 135 1.90 3.65 -19.37
CA VAL A 135 0.86 3.25 -18.40
C VAL A 135 1.50 2.63 -17.15
N ALA A 136 2.48 1.73 -17.31
CA ALA A 136 3.19 1.14 -16.17
C ALA A 136 3.99 2.17 -15.35
N LEU A 137 4.60 3.16 -16.01
CA LEU A 137 5.29 4.25 -15.34
C LEU A 137 4.30 5.17 -14.62
N GLY A 138 3.16 5.47 -15.23
CA GLY A 138 2.08 6.26 -14.65
C GLY A 138 1.61 5.70 -13.30
N THR A 139 1.39 4.39 -13.22
CA THR A 139 0.91 3.78 -11.96
C THR A 139 1.93 3.89 -10.83
N LEU A 140 3.23 3.85 -11.15
CA LEU A 140 4.30 4.08 -10.18
C LEU A 140 4.41 5.56 -9.75
N ILE A 141 4.20 6.50 -10.68
CA ILE A 141 4.15 7.94 -10.37
C ILE A 141 2.93 8.26 -9.51
N SER A 142 1.78 7.63 -9.77
CA SER A 142 0.59 7.77 -8.90
C SER A 142 0.90 7.28 -7.48
N THR A 143 1.50 6.08 -7.38
CA THR A 143 1.93 5.52 -6.08
C THR A 143 2.85 6.50 -5.34
N PHE A 144 3.79 7.15 -6.03
CA PHE A 144 4.68 8.16 -5.45
C PHE A 144 3.90 9.31 -4.79
N TRP A 145 2.98 9.95 -5.51
CA TRP A 145 2.29 11.15 -5.01
C TRP A 145 1.31 10.84 -3.89
N ILE A 146 0.53 9.77 -4.02
CA ILE A 146 -0.43 9.40 -2.97
C ILE A 146 0.30 8.95 -1.68
N LEU A 147 1.45 8.28 -1.81
CA LEU A 147 2.28 7.92 -0.66
C LEU A 147 3.01 9.12 -0.08
N ALA A 148 3.39 10.13 -0.87
CA ALA A 148 3.94 11.37 -0.35
C ALA A 148 2.92 12.07 0.57
N SER A 149 1.67 12.17 0.11
CA SER A 149 0.56 12.72 0.91
C SER A 149 0.30 11.92 2.19
N ASN A 150 0.14 10.59 2.09
CA ASN A 150 -0.09 9.73 3.25
C ASN A 150 1.09 9.74 4.24
N SER A 151 2.33 9.76 3.75
CA SER A 151 3.52 9.78 4.61
C SER A 151 3.65 11.11 5.35
N TRP A 152 3.31 12.22 4.69
CA TRP A 152 3.27 13.52 5.35
C TRP A 152 2.25 13.57 6.49
N MET A 153 1.07 12.95 6.32
CA MET A 153 0.08 12.83 7.40
C MET A 153 0.58 12.05 8.63
N GLN A 154 1.71 11.34 8.51
CA GLN A 154 2.22 10.44 9.54
C GLN A 154 3.47 11.01 10.21
N THR A 155 4.35 11.61 9.42
CA THR A 155 5.56 12.29 9.89
C THR A 155 5.67 13.66 9.23
N PRO A 156 4.81 14.63 9.58
CA PRO A 156 4.74 15.91 8.89
C PRO A 156 6.01 16.74 9.14
N GLN A 157 6.55 17.32 8.06
CA GLN A 157 7.71 18.21 8.06
C GLN A 157 7.54 19.30 6.99
N GLY A 158 8.42 20.31 7.01
CA GLY A 158 8.47 21.36 5.98
C GLY A 158 7.26 22.28 5.96
N PHE A 159 6.60 22.49 7.10
CA PHE A 159 5.42 23.34 7.22
C PHE A 159 5.46 24.25 8.44
N GLU A 160 4.70 25.33 8.38
CA GLU A 160 4.35 26.20 9.51
C GLU A 160 2.83 26.28 9.67
N ILE A 161 2.35 26.67 10.85
CA ILE A 161 0.93 26.93 11.08
C ILE A 161 0.73 28.45 11.15
N VAL A 162 0.06 29.01 10.15
CA VAL A 162 -0.24 30.43 10.04
C VAL A 162 -1.76 30.60 10.05
N ASN A 163 -2.29 31.38 11.00
CA ASN A 163 -3.73 31.62 11.16
C ASN A 163 -4.57 30.34 11.23
N GLY A 164 -4.07 29.30 11.90
CA GLY A 164 -4.77 28.01 12.04
C GLY A 164 -4.77 27.15 10.78
N GLN A 165 -3.98 27.50 9.75
CA GLN A 165 -3.78 26.70 8.55
C GLN A 165 -2.32 26.28 8.43
N VAL A 166 -2.10 25.06 7.97
CA VAL A 166 -0.79 24.58 7.56
C VAL A 166 -0.35 25.35 6.31
N VAL A 167 0.91 25.74 6.23
CA VAL A 167 1.51 26.39 5.05
C VAL A 167 2.85 25.71 4.75
N PRO A 168 3.10 25.23 3.53
CA PRO A 168 4.38 24.64 3.17
C PRO A 168 5.48 25.71 3.16
N VAL A 169 6.57 25.44 3.87
CA VAL A 169 7.80 26.26 3.85
C VAL A 169 8.97 25.54 3.15
N ASP A 170 8.91 24.21 3.06
CA ASP A 170 9.88 23.38 2.33
C ASP A 170 9.18 22.16 1.69
N TRP A 171 8.95 22.23 0.37
CA TRP A 171 8.32 21.13 -0.38
C TRP A 171 9.16 19.86 -0.44
N PHE A 172 10.49 19.96 -0.37
CA PHE A 172 11.34 18.79 -0.38
C PHE A 172 11.18 18.01 0.94
N ALA A 173 11.17 18.72 2.07
CA ALA A 173 10.89 18.11 3.38
C ALA A 173 9.46 17.58 3.51
N VAL A 174 8.48 18.24 2.87
CA VAL A 174 7.09 17.75 2.80
C VAL A 174 7.01 16.40 2.09
N ILE A 175 7.60 16.29 0.90
CA ILE A 175 7.55 15.09 0.05
C ILE A 175 8.41 13.98 0.65
N PHE A 176 9.69 14.27 0.93
CA PHE A 176 10.68 13.31 1.40
C PHE A 176 10.79 13.30 2.92
N ASN A 177 9.64 13.27 3.59
CA ASN A 177 9.56 13.15 5.04
C ASN A 177 10.07 11.77 5.54
N PRO A 178 10.36 11.61 6.85
CA PRO A 178 11.08 10.44 7.36
C PRO A 178 10.44 9.09 7.07
N SER A 179 9.11 9.03 6.93
CA SER A 179 8.41 7.77 6.66
C SER A 179 8.20 7.49 5.16
N PHE A 180 8.39 8.49 4.29
CA PHE A 180 8.07 8.38 2.87
C PHE A 180 8.83 7.27 2.12
N PRO A 181 10.17 7.18 2.17
CA PRO A 181 10.89 6.16 1.40
C PRO A 181 10.46 4.74 1.78
N TYR A 182 10.27 4.48 3.07
CA TYR A 182 9.86 3.17 3.58
C TYR A 182 8.44 2.83 3.15
N ARG A 183 7.50 3.76 3.27
CA ARG A 183 6.09 3.55 2.86
C ARG A 183 5.96 3.35 1.36
N LEU A 184 6.68 4.15 0.56
CA LEU A 184 6.70 4.01 -0.89
C LEU A 184 7.21 2.62 -1.29
N LEU A 185 8.39 2.23 -0.81
CA LEU A 185 8.98 0.93 -1.12
C LEU A 185 8.08 -0.22 -0.64
N HIS A 186 7.58 -0.15 0.60
CA HIS A 186 6.75 -1.20 1.17
C HIS A 186 5.44 -1.38 0.40
N MET A 187 4.79 -0.28 -0.02
CA MET A 187 3.55 -0.33 -0.78
C MET A 187 3.77 -0.81 -2.22
N SER A 188 4.81 -0.30 -2.90
CA SER A 188 5.12 -0.71 -4.27
C SER A 188 5.49 -2.19 -4.35
N VAL A 189 6.34 -2.68 -3.45
CA VAL A 189 6.73 -4.10 -3.39
C VAL A 189 5.55 -4.99 -3.00
N ALA A 190 4.68 -4.54 -2.08
CA ALA A 190 3.44 -5.24 -1.76
C ALA A 190 2.51 -5.34 -2.98
N ALA A 191 2.34 -4.28 -3.76
CA ALA A 191 1.51 -4.30 -4.97
C ALA A 191 2.04 -5.30 -6.02
N PHE A 192 3.36 -5.37 -6.19
CA PHE A 192 3.98 -6.39 -7.06
C PHE A 192 3.76 -7.81 -6.52
N LEU A 193 3.90 -8.02 -5.21
CA LEU A 193 3.65 -9.30 -4.57
C LEU A 193 2.18 -9.73 -4.71
N SER A 194 1.23 -8.83 -4.43
CA SER A 194 -0.20 -9.06 -4.61
C SER A 194 -0.55 -9.42 -6.05
N SER A 195 0.03 -8.71 -7.02
CA SER A 195 -0.17 -9.00 -8.44
C SER A 195 0.43 -10.36 -8.84
N ALA A 196 1.61 -10.71 -8.34
CA ALA A 196 2.21 -12.03 -8.57
C ALA A 196 1.34 -13.16 -8.00
N LEU A 197 0.86 -13.01 -6.77
CA LEU A 197 -0.05 -13.97 -6.14
C LEU A 197 -1.39 -14.06 -6.89
N PHE A 198 -1.92 -12.94 -7.39
CA PHE A 198 -3.15 -12.93 -8.18
C PHE A 198 -2.99 -13.68 -9.52
N VAL A 199 -1.91 -13.40 -10.25
CA VAL A 199 -1.57 -14.13 -11.50
C VAL A 199 -1.33 -15.61 -11.22
N GLY A 200 -0.59 -15.92 -10.14
CA GLY A 200 -0.29 -17.28 -9.70
C GLY A 200 -1.54 -18.05 -9.30
N ALA A 201 -2.45 -17.45 -8.54
CA ALA A 201 -3.72 -18.06 -8.13
C ALA A 201 -4.62 -18.35 -9.33
N SER A 202 -4.72 -17.41 -10.28
CA SER A 202 -5.45 -17.63 -11.55
C SER A 202 -4.87 -18.82 -12.32
N ALA A 203 -3.54 -18.90 -12.42
CA ALA A 203 -2.87 -19.99 -13.12
C ALA A 203 -3.03 -21.33 -12.40
N ALA A 204 -2.87 -21.36 -11.08
CA ALA A 204 -3.08 -22.54 -10.25
C ALA A 204 -4.50 -23.08 -10.41
N TRP A 205 -5.51 -22.20 -10.43
CA TRP A 205 -6.90 -22.59 -10.67
C TRP A 205 -7.08 -23.27 -12.03
N HIS A 206 -6.48 -22.72 -13.09
CA HIS A 206 -6.51 -23.35 -14.42
C HIS A 206 -5.82 -24.72 -14.44
N LEU A 207 -4.66 -24.84 -13.78
CA LEU A 207 -3.92 -26.11 -13.68
C LEU A 207 -4.73 -27.18 -12.92
N LEU A 208 -5.38 -26.81 -11.81
CA LEU A 208 -6.26 -27.70 -11.04
C LEU A 208 -7.46 -28.19 -11.86
N ARG A 209 -7.93 -27.38 -12.82
CA ARG A 209 -9.01 -27.73 -13.76
C ARG A 209 -8.50 -28.48 -15.00
N GLY A 210 -7.23 -28.88 -15.03
CA GLY A 210 -6.62 -29.63 -16.14
C GLY A 210 -6.20 -28.78 -17.34
N ASN A 211 -6.35 -27.45 -17.31
CA ASN A 211 -5.82 -26.58 -18.35
C ASN A 211 -4.31 -26.38 -18.16
N THR A 212 -3.52 -27.19 -18.86
CA THR A 212 -2.06 -27.21 -18.76
C THR A 212 -1.35 -26.59 -19.96
N THR A 213 -2.04 -25.69 -20.68
CA THR A 213 -1.46 -25.00 -21.84
C THR A 213 -0.15 -24.28 -21.50
N PRO A 214 0.76 -24.09 -22.48
CA PRO A 214 2.03 -23.40 -22.25
C PRO A 214 1.86 -22.04 -21.60
N ALA A 215 0.85 -21.25 -21.99
CA ALA A 215 0.58 -19.93 -21.41
C ALA A 215 0.27 -20.00 -19.91
N ILE A 216 -0.58 -20.93 -19.48
CA ILE A 216 -0.93 -21.11 -18.06
C ILE A 216 0.32 -21.51 -17.25
N ARG A 217 1.11 -22.47 -17.75
CA ARG A 217 2.35 -22.88 -17.09
C ARG A 217 3.37 -21.75 -17.00
N THR A 218 3.49 -20.95 -18.06
CA THR A 218 4.39 -19.79 -18.11
C THR A 218 3.99 -18.74 -17.08
N MET A 219 2.73 -18.31 -17.04
CA MET A 219 2.31 -17.29 -16.07
C MET A 219 2.38 -17.80 -14.62
N PHE A 220 2.13 -19.10 -14.39
CA PHE A 220 2.33 -19.71 -13.07
C PHE A 220 3.81 -19.66 -12.65
N SER A 221 4.72 -20.04 -13.56
CA SER A 221 6.16 -19.99 -13.27
C SER A 221 6.64 -18.57 -13.01
N MET A 222 6.23 -17.59 -13.82
CA MET A 222 6.57 -16.17 -13.60
C MET A 222 6.09 -15.68 -12.24
N ALA A 223 4.85 -16.01 -11.86
CA ALA A 223 4.28 -15.64 -10.57
C ALA A 223 5.05 -16.24 -9.39
N LEU A 224 5.44 -17.52 -9.47
CA LEU A 224 6.22 -18.17 -8.42
C LEU A 224 7.62 -17.59 -8.29
N TRP A 225 8.31 -17.32 -9.40
CA TRP A 225 9.62 -16.67 -9.37
C TRP A 225 9.56 -15.26 -8.79
N MET A 226 8.54 -14.48 -9.19
CA MET A 226 8.32 -13.15 -8.63
C MET A 226 8.05 -13.24 -7.13
N THR A 227 7.17 -14.15 -6.69
CA THR A 227 6.85 -14.34 -5.27
C THR A 227 8.09 -14.73 -4.46
N LEU A 228 8.90 -15.66 -4.98
CA LEU A 228 10.12 -16.14 -4.31
C LEU A 228 11.12 -15.00 -4.03
N ILE A 229 11.23 -14.03 -4.92
CA ILE A 229 12.17 -12.90 -4.79
C ILE A 229 11.54 -11.76 -3.98
N VAL A 230 10.30 -11.41 -4.30
CA VAL A 230 9.63 -10.21 -3.76
C VAL A 230 9.18 -10.42 -2.32
N ALA A 231 8.76 -11.63 -1.92
CA ALA A 231 8.30 -11.86 -0.54
C ALA A 231 9.42 -11.65 0.52
N PRO A 232 10.65 -12.19 0.34
CA PRO A 232 11.76 -11.85 1.24
C PRO A 232 12.10 -10.35 1.24
N VAL A 233 12.09 -9.70 0.07
CA VAL A 233 12.35 -8.25 -0.04
C VAL A 233 11.27 -7.45 0.70
N GLN A 234 10.00 -7.84 0.59
CA GLN A 234 8.89 -7.25 1.32
C GLN A 234 9.10 -7.35 2.83
N ALA A 235 9.52 -8.51 3.33
CA ALA A 235 9.77 -8.72 4.75
C ALA A 235 10.91 -7.83 5.26
N LEU A 236 12.00 -7.69 4.51
CA LEU A 236 13.12 -6.81 4.85
C LEU A 236 12.71 -5.33 4.86
N ILE A 237 11.94 -4.88 3.86
CA ILE A 237 11.43 -3.51 3.82
C ILE A 237 10.44 -3.27 4.98
N GLY A 238 9.64 -4.27 5.32
CA GLY A 238 8.72 -4.25 6.46
C GLY A 238 9.44 -4.05 7.78
N ASP A 239 10.50 -4.81 8.03
CA ASP A 239 11.37 -4.65 9.21
C ASP A 239 11.95 -3.23 9.29
N MET A 240 12.55 -2.76 8.21
CA MET A 240 13.09 -1.40 8.13
C MET A 240 12.02 -0.32 8.36
N HIS A 241 10.81 -0.53 7.86
CA HIS A 241 9.68 0.37 8.10
C HIS A 241 9.20 0.32 9.56
N GLY A 242 9.22 -0.86 10.18
CA GLY A 242 8.95 -1.07 11.60
C GLY A 242 9.91 -0.27 12.48
N LEU A 243 11.21 -0.32 12.21
CA LEU A 243 12.23 0.48 12.92
C LEU A 243 12.02 1.99 12.76
N ASN A 244 11.68 2.45 11.55
CA ASN A 244 11.34 3.84 11.31
C ASN A 244 10.10 4.27 12.12
N THR A 245 9.07 3.42 12.14
CA THR A 245 7.83 3.67 12.90
C THR A 245 8.11 3.64 14.40
N LEU A 246 8.98 2.76 14.89
CA LEU A 246 9.40 2.74 16.29
C LEU A 246 10.04 4.07 16.68
N LYS A 247 10.87 4.65 15.81
CA LYS A 247 11.53 5.94 16.07
C LYS A 247 10.56 7.12 16.08
N HIS A 248 9.61 7.16 15.14
CA HIS A 248 8.78 8.35 14.91
C HIS A 248 7.35 8.26 15.49
N GLN A 249 6.83 7.06 15.68
CA GLN A 249 5.47 6.77 16.14
C GLN A 249 5.46 5.52 17.07
N PRO A 250 6.22 5.52 18.18
CA PRO A 250 6.38 4.33 19.03
C PRO A 250 5.07 3.79 19.61
N ALA A 251 4.08 4.66 19.90
CA ALA A 251 2.76 4.25 20.36
C ALA A 251 2.03 3.34 19.35
N LYS A 252 2.31 3.49 18.05
CA LYS A 252 1.77 2.63 17.00
C LYS A 252 2.40 1.24 17.06
N ILE A 253 3.71 1.13 17.26
CA ILE A 253 4.37 -0.16 17.46
C ILE A 253 3.87 -0.84 18.73
N ALA A 254 3.77 -0.11 19.85
CA ALA A 254 3.20 -0.65 21.08
C ALA A 254 1.79 -1.23 20.87
N ALA A 255 0.96 -0.54 20.08
CA ALA A 255 -0.38 -0.98 19.71
C ALA A 255 -0.39 -2.20 18.77
N ILE A 256 0.54 -2.26 17.81
CA ILE A 256 0.75 -3.40 16.90
C ILE A 256 1.15 -4.65 17.69
N GLU A 257 2.10 -4.51 18.60
CA GLU A 257 2.61 -5.62 19.39
C GLU A 257 1.61 -6.05 20.49
N GLY A 258 0.64 -5.21 20.85
CA GLY A 258 -0.33 -5.49 21.90
C GLY A 258 0.31 -5.60 23.29
N HIS A 259 1.46 -4.95 23.50
CA HIS A 259 2.18 -4.97 24.77
C HIS A 259 1.80 -3.78 25.65
N TRP A 260 1.43 -4.08 26.90
CA TRP A 260 0.90 -3.08 27.83
C TRP A 260 1.91 -2.60 28.86
N GLU A 261 2.81 -3.47 29.30
CA GLU A 261 3.83 -3.18 30.31
C GLU A 261 5.15 -3.86 29.94
N ASN A 262 6.25 -3.28 30.43
CA ASN A 262 7.60 -3.79 30.27
C ASN A 262 8.15 -4.24 31.64
N PRO A 263 8.25 -5.56 31.90
CA PRO A 263 8.88 -6.07 33.13
C PRO A 263 10.37 -5.71 33.17
N PRO A 264 10.91 -5.19 34.28
CA PRO A 264 12.32 -4.78 34.33
C PRO A 264 13.28 -5.95 34.04
N GLY A 265 14.20 -5.75 33.10
CA GLY A 265 15.26 -6.72 32.77
C GLY A 265 14.83 -7.87 31.85
N GLU A 266 13.61 -7.86 31.34
CA GLU A 266 13.11 -8.87 30.39
C GLU A 266 13.00 -8.29 28.97
N PRO A 267 13.39 -9.03 27.92
CA PRO A 267 13.13 -8.57 26.56
C PRO A 267 11.63 -8.63 26.23
N THR A 268 11.15 -7.68 25.43
CA THR A 268 9.79 -7.67 24.88
C THR A 268 9.55 -8.94 24.03
N PRO A 269 8.51 -9.75 24.35
CA PRO A 269 8.09 -10.87 23.52
C PRO A 269 7.53 -10.39 22.17
N LEU A 270 7.30 -11.31 21.22
CA LEU A 270 6.39 -11.07 20.10
C LEU A 270 5.07 -11.80 20.39
N LEU A 271 3.95 -11.09 20.43
CA LEU A 271 2.63 -11.72 20.52
C LEU A 271 2.17 -12.17 19.13
N LEU A 272 2.10 -13.48 18.90
CA LEU A 272 1.56 -14.05 17.66
C LEU A 272 0.03 -14.02 17.63
N PHE A 273 -0.59 -14.21 18.79
CA PHE A 273 -2.04 -14.16 18.97
C PHE A 273 -2.36 -13.53 20.32
N GLY A 274 -3.51 -12.88 20.40
CA GLY A 274 -4.02 -12.30 21.62
C GLY A 274 -5.22 -11.42 21.36
N TRP A 275 -5.85 -10.96 22.44
CA TRP A 275 -6.90 -9.96 22.39
C TRP A 275 -6.52 -8.78 23.28
N PRO A 276 -5.93 -7.71 22.70
CA PRO A 276 -5.66 -6.48 23.45
C PRO A 276 -6.97 -5.87 23.93
N ASP A 277 -7.14 -5.78 25.25
CA ASP A 277 -8.32 -5.25 25.91
C ASP A 277 -8.02 -3.83 26.39
N MET A 278 -8.61 -2.84 25.71
CA MET A 278 -8.36 -1.42 25.98
C MET A 278 -8.86 -0.98 27.36
N GLU A 279 -9.89 -1.63 27.89
CA GLU A 279 -10.47 -1.28 29.20
C GLU A 279 -9.66 -1.89 30.34
N GLN A 280 -9.28 -3.16 30.20
CA GLN A 280 -8.47 -3.86 31.21
C GLN A 280 -6.97 -3.54 31.12
N GLU A 281 -6.57 -2.82 30.06
CA GLU A 281 -5.18 -2.47 29.75
C GLU A 281 -4.22 -3.66 29.82
N ARG A 282 -4.65 -4.77 29.21
CA ARG A 282 -3.87 -6.01 29.11
C ARG A 282 -4.26 -6.79 27.86
N THR A 283 -3.37 -7.66 27.41
CA THR A 283 -3.68 -8.57 26.31
C THR A 283 -4.09 -9.93 26.85
N ARG A 284 -5.32 -10.34 26.51
CA ARG A 284 -5.92 -11.60 26.94
C ARG A 284 -5.55 -12.71 25.95
N TYR A 285 -5.46 -13.96 26.44
CA TYR A 285 -5.23 -15.14 25.59
C TYR A 285 -3.97 -15.06 24.73
N GLY A 286 -2.92 -14.38 25.23
CA GLY A 286 -1.69 -14.14 24.50
C GLY A 286 -0.90 -15.42 24.24
N LEU A 287 -0.54 -15.65 22.97
CA LEU A 287 0.50 -16.60 22.58
C LEU A 287 1.75 -15.80 22.20
N ALA A 288 2.79 -15.92 23.01
CA ALA A 288 4.01 -15.13 22.88
C ALA A 288 5.21 -16.00 22.50
N ILE A 289 6.10 -15.48 21.65
CA ILE A 289 7.46 -15.98 21.51
C ILE A 289 8.39 -15.07 22.33
N PRO A 290 9.09 -15.59 23.35
CA PRO A 290 10.02 -14.80 24.17
C PRO A 290 11.10 -14.12 23.33
N ALA A 291 11.45 -12.88 23.69
CA ALA A 291 12.51 -12.04 23.09
C ALA A 291 12.38 -11.70 21.59
N LEU A 292 11.44 -12.32 20.86
CA LEU A 292 11.34 -12.14 19.41
C LEU A 292 10.93 -10.72 19.01
N GLY A 293 10.05 -10.07 19.76
CA GLY A 293 9.65 -8.68 19.51
C GLY A 293 10.85 -7.74 19.66
N SER A 294 11.66 -7.95 20.69
CA SER A 294 12.94 -7.25 20.87
C SER A 294 13.89 -7.46 19.70
N LEU A 295 14.05 -8.71 19.27
CA LEU A 295 14.93 -9.07 18.18
C LEU A 295 14.54 -8.37 16.87
N ILE A 296 13.25 -8.30 16.55
CA ILE A 296 12.76 -7.67 15.31
C ILE A 296 12.81 -6.15 15.42
N LEU A 297 12.28 -5.58 16.50
CA LEU A 297 12.05 -4.13 16.60
C LEU A 297 13.25 -3.35 17.16
N THR A 298 14.23 -4.03 17.74
CA THR A 298 15.44 -3.38 18.29
C THR A 298 16.75 -4.00 17.80
N HIS A 299 16.68 -5.13 17.08
CA HIS A 299 17.85 -5.93 16.67
C HIS A 299 18.75 -6.31 17.85
N SER A 300 18.15 -6.53 19.03
CA SER A 300 18.79 -6.96 20.28
C SER A 300 17.89 -7.96 21.02
N LEU A 301 18.51 -8.87 21.76
CA LEU A 301 17.82 -9.86 22.59
C LEU A 301 17.49 -9.34 24.00
N ASP A 302 17.81 -8.08 24.28
CA ASP A 302 17.87 -7.53 25.64
C ASP A 302 17.17 -6.17 25.75
N LYS A 303 16.97 -5.46 24.62
CA LYS A 303 16.31 -4.15 24.60
C LYS A 303 14.80 -4.29 24.48
N GLN A 304 14.10 -3.51 25.30
CA GLN A 304 12.64 -3.45 25.26
C GLN A 304 12.13 -2.45 24.22
N VAL A 305 10.94 -2.74 23.71
CA VAL A 305 10.13 -1.86 22.88
C VAL A 305 9.13 -1.13 23.79
N PRO A 306 8.78 0.15 23.53
CA PRO A 306 7.81 0.88 24.35
C PRO A 306 6.49 0.14 24.52
N ALA A 307 5.96 0.16 25.75
CA ALA A 307 4.68 -0.44 26.07
C ALA A 307 3.53 0.58 26.04
N LEU A 308 2.28 0.13 25.83
CA LEU A 308 1.12 1.01 25.70
C LEU A 308 0.89 1.89 26.94
N LYS A 309 1.16 1.40 28.16
CA LYS A 309 0.97 2.18 29.39
C LYS A 309 1.99 3.31 29.57
N GLU A 310 3.04 3.35 28.77
CA GLU A 310 4.00 4.46 28.77
C GLU A 310 3.41 5.73 28.11
N PHE A 311 2.33 5.60 27.34
CA PHE A 311 1.62 6.70 26.70
C PHE A 311 0.35 7.08 27.46
N ALA A 312 -0.07 8.35 27.39
CA ALA A 312 -1.36 8.79 27.91
C ALA A 312 -2.51 8.06 27.21
N LYS A 313 -3.65 7.85 27.90
CA LYS A 313 -4.76 7.01 27.38
C LYS A 313 -5.31 7.53 26.06
N GLU A 314 -5.41 8.85 25.94
CA GLU A 314 -5.88 9.60 24.79
C GLU A 314 -4.96 9.50 23.56
N ASP A 315 -3.66 9.25 23.78
CA ASP A 315 -2.65 9.17 22.72
C ASP A 315 -2.43 7.73 22.21
N ARG A 316 -3.07 6.74 22.86
CA ARG A 316 -2.94 5.32 22.48
C ARG A 316 -3.81 5.01 21.27
N PRO A 317 -3.24 4.46 20.18
CA PRO A 317 -4.04 3.85 19.13
C PRO A 317 -4.88 2.70 19.70
N HIS A 318 -6.01 2.42 19.06
CA HIS A 318 -6.88 1.31 19.48
C HIS A 318 -6.22 -0.04 19.19
N SER A 319 -5.47 -0.56 20.17
CA SER A 319 -4.60 -1.73 20.00
C SER A 319 -5.34 -2.97 19.51
N THR A 320 -6.59 -3.22 19.90
CA THR A 320 -7.35 -4.38 19.38
C THR A 320 -7.48 -4.35 17.85
N ILE A 321 -7.71 -3.17 17.25
CA ILE A 321 -7.89 -3.04 15.80
C ILE A 321 -6.51 -3.11 15.13
N VAL A 322 -5.53 -2.43 15.70
CA VAL A 322 -4.18 -2.33 15.14
C VAL A 322 -3.46 -3.68 15.16
N PHE A 323 -3.51 -4.41 16.29
CA PHE A 323 -2.91 -5.73 16.47
C PHE A 323 -3.40 -6.73 15.43
N TRP A 324 -4.72 -6.83 15.22
CA TRP A 324 -5.30 -7.77 14.24
C TRP A 324 -5.19 -7.33 12.79
N SER A 325 -4.78 -6.09 12.54
CA SER A 325 -4.50 -5.60 11.19
C SER A 325 -3.05 -5.84 10.77
N PHE A 326 -2.18 -6.20 11.71
CA PHE A 326 -0.78 -6.56 11.50
C PHE A 326 -0.63 -8.07 11.31
#